data_AF-A0A850LRD0-F1
#
_entry.id   AF-A0A850LRD0-F1
#
_cell.length_a   1.000
_cell.length_b   1.000
_cell.length_c   1.000
_cell.angle_alpha   90.00
_cell.angle_beta   90.00
_cell.angle_gamma   90.00
#
_symmetry.space_group_name_H-M   'P 1'
#
loop_
_entity.id
_entity.type
_entity.pdbx_description
1 polymer ?
#
loop_
_entity_poly.entity_id
_entity_poly.type
_entity_poly.pdbx_seq_one_letter_code
_entity_poly.pdbx_strand_id
1 'polypeptide(L)'
;MFRKKTKEREEEKLSKIDYNKHEFRAQIDKTTSFSVIDTDLKATFIIKKNLHDYKIYVSSSEAPVQNFIKEFEMQPYEEIIGERAILDKEVFPLNEKVRSVLGERVNLRIRGIRLCFGREDDYITIDERDLENSKISPSIQGLKEFLLSNQRSVLGFAVRHFKPKKGNMVFLKCGYDEPVSEIKSINVQILASLQQRGFYMQKHNKPYGLQMFIVLTV
;
A
#
# COMPACT_ATOMS: atom_id res chain seq x y z
N MET A 1 60.16 9.21 -15.84
CA MET A 1 59.62 7.85 -15.67
C MET A 1 58.97 7.75 -14.29
N PHE A 2 57.65 7.90 -14.22
CA PHE A 2 56.90 7.78 -12.96
C PHE A 2 55.59 7.01 -13.20
N ARG A 3 55.48 5.88 -12.48
CA ARG A 3 54.29 5.13 -12.02
C ARG A 3 53.18 4.76 -13.02
N LYS A 4 53.30 3.52 -13.52
CA LYS A 4 52.17 2.57 -13.61
C LYS A 4 51.48 2.43 -12.24
N LYS A 5 50.15 2.55 -12.19
CA LYS A 5 49.18 1.91 -11.26
C LYS A 5 48.00 2.85 -11.00
N THR A 6 47.04 2.92 -11.91
CA THR A 6 45.61 3.19 -11.62
C THR A 6 44.84 3.24 -12.94
N LYS A 7 44.49 2.06 -13.46
CA LYS A 7 43.42 1.93 -14.47
C LYS A 7 42.76 0.56 -14.43
N GLU A 8 43.48 -0.44 -13.92
CA GLU A 8 42.94 -1.79 -13.64
C GLU A 8 42.02 -1.87 -12.39
N ARG A 9 41.70 -0.75 -11.73
CA ARG A 9 40.90 -0.75 -10.48
C ARG A 9 39.48 -0.18 -10.63
N GLU A 10 39.10 0.26 -11.82
CA GLU A 10 37.74 0.77 -12.11
C GLU A 10 36.86 -0.22 -12.88
N GLU A 11 37.46 -1.26 -13.49
CA GLU A 11 36.71 -2.31 -14.22
C GLU A 11 36.31 -3.52 -13.33
N GLU A 12 36.70 -3.53 -12.05
CA GLU A 12 36.50 -4.68 -11.14
C GLU A 12 35.43 -4.46 -10.04
N LYS A 13 34.57 -3.45 -10.16
CA LYS A 13 33.47 -3.20 -9.19
C LYS A 13 32.08 -2.94 -9.79
N LEU A 14 31.86 -3.41 -11.02
CA LEU A 14 30.51 -3.46 -11.63
C LEU A 14 30.10 -4.87 -12.06
N SER A 15 30.86 -5.90 -11.71
CA SER A 15 30.44 -7.30 -11.79
C SER A 15 30.27 -7.87 -10.38
N LYS A 16 29.22 -8.70 -10.20
CA LYS A 16 28.64 -9.25 -8.95
C LYS A 16 27.49 -8.37 -8.43
N ILE A 17 26.22 -8.73 -8.58
CA ILE A 17 25.66 -10.08 -8.55
C ILE A 17 24.50 -10.19 -9.55
N ASP A 18 24.67 -11.02 -10.57
CA ASP A 18 23.55 -11.56 -11.34
C ASP A 18 23.01 -12.73 -10.49
N TYR A 19 22.14 -12.42 -9.53
CA TYR A 19 21.39 -13.45 -8.83
C TYR A 19 20.47 -14.08 -9.88
N ASN A 20 20.40 -15.41 -9.94
CA ASN A 20 19.43 -16.14 -10.76
C ASN A 20 18.01 -15.78 -10.30
N LYS A 21 17.52 -14.63 -10.76
CA LYS A 21 16.22 -14.08 -10.40
C LYS A 21 15.19 -14.75 -11.28
N HIS A 22 14.56 -15.79 -10.75
CA HIS A 22 13.44 -16.42 -11.42
C HIS A 22 12.19 -15.59 -11.15
N GLU A 23 11.70 -14.92 -12.20
CA GLU A 23 10.42 -14.21 -12.16
C GLU A 23 9.35 -15.05 -12.86
N PHE A 24 8.27 -15.34 -12.14
CA PHE A 24 7.05 -15.90 -12.70
C PHE A 24 5.93 -14.87 -12.62
N ARG A 25 5.09 -14.82 -13.66
CA ARG A 25 3.90 -13.99 -13.67
C ARG A 25 2.75 -14.71 -14.35
N ALA A 26 1.60 -14.70 -13.70
CA ALA A 26 0.35 -15.23 -14.22
C ALA A 26 -0.77 -14.21 -14.04
N GLN A 27 -1.69 -14.17 -15.00
CA GLN A 27 -2.96 -13.49 -14.85
C GLN A 27 -3.99 -14.54 -14.40
N ILE A 28 -4.59 -14.34 -13.23
CA ILE A 28 -5.60 -15.25 -12.68
C ILE A 28 -6.96 -14.95 -13.30
N ASP A 29 -7.31 -13.66 -13.37
CA ASP A 29 -8.54 -13.19 -13.97
C ASP A 29 -8.35 -11.76 -14.54
N LYS A 30 -9.46 -11.08 -14.92
CA LYS A 30 -9.41 -9.74 -15.51
C LYS A 30 -8.83 -8.67 -14.57
N THR A 31 -8.93 -8.83 -13.26
CA THR A 31 -8.52 -7.85 -12.25
C THR A 31 -7.41 -8.36 -11.34
N THR A 32 -7.13 -9.66 -11.33
CA THR A 32 -6.16 -10.30 -10.42
C THR A 32 -4.99 -10.90 -11.18
N SER A 33 -3.78 -10.58 -10.74
CA SER A 33 -2.54 -11.17 -11.22
C SER A 33 -1.69 -11.67 -10.06
N PHE A 34 -0.90 -12.69 -10.33
CA PHE A 34 0.03 -13.29 -9.40
C PHE A 34 1.44 -13.27 -9.97
N SER A 35 2.41 -12.93 -9.13
CA SER A 35 3.83 -12.95 -9.47
C SER A 35 4.63 -13.63 -8.38
N VAL A 36 5.67 -14.37 -8.79
CA VAL A 36 6.70 -14.89 -7.89
C VAL A 36 8.01 -14.24 -8.30
N ILE A 37 8.70 -13.68 -7.32
CA ILE A 37 10.08 -13.22 -7.46
C ILE A 37 10.90 -14.11 -6.55
N ASP A 38 11.60 -15.05 -7.15
CA ASP A 38 12.49 -15.95 -6.44
C ASP A 38 13.93 -15.46 -6.53
N THR A 39 14.62 -15.51 -5.40
CA THR A 39 16.02 -15.13 -5.24
C THR A 39 16.66 -16.16 -4.33
N ASP A 40 17.97 -16.35 -4.43
CA ASP A 40 18.73 -17.33 -3.62
C ASP A 40 18.47 -17.26 -2.10
N LEU A 41 17.97 -16.13 -1.58
CA LEU A 41 17.74 -15.88 -0.15
C LEU A 41 16.27 -15.93 0.27
N LYS A 42 15.33 -15.76 -0.66
CA LYS A 42 13.89 -15.64 -0.36
C LYS A 42 13.04 -15.76 -1.61
N ALA A 43 11.84 -16.30 -1.42
CA ALA A 43 10.78 -16.27 -2.41
C ALA A 43 9.74 -15.22 -2.01
N THR A 44 9.43 -14.30 -2.93
CA THR A 44 8.39 -13.28 -2.73
C THR A 44 7.21 -13.53 -3.65
N PHE A 45 6.07 -13.85 -3.07
CA PHE A 45 4.81 -14.05 -3.77
C PHE A 45 3.99 -12.76 -3.69
N ILE A 46 3.50 -12.29 -4.84
CA ILE A 46 2.78 -11.03 -4.96
C ILE A 46 1.46 -11.31 -5.66
N ILE A 47 0.35 -11.14 -4.96
CA ILE A 47 -0.99 -11.10 -5.55
C ILE A 47 -1.36 -9.62 -5.69
N LYS A 48 -1.67 -9.19 -6.90
CA LYS A 48 -2.19 -7.86 -7.20
C LYS A 48 -3.64 -7.99 -7.67
N LYS A 49 -4.54 -7.24 -7.04
CA LYS A 49 -5.94 -7.09 -7.46
C LYS A 49 -6.24 -5.63 -7.79
N ASN A 50 -6.78 -5.39 -8.97
CA ASN A 50 -7.29 -4.08 -9.37
C ASN A 50 -8.69 -3.88 -8.78
N LEU A 51 -8.93 -2.74 -8.11
CA LEU A 51 -10.18 -2.41 -7.41
C LEU A 51 -11.03 -1.43 -8.23
N HIS A 52 -11.16 -1.66 -9.53
CA HIS A 52 -11.87 -0.75 -10.45
C HIS A 52 -13.38 -0.68 -10.21
N ASP A 53 -13.95 -1.69 -9.55
CA ASP A 53 -15.39 -1.78 -9.26
C ASP A 53 -15.83 -0.87 -8.11
N TYR A 54 -14.88 -0.25 -7.40
CA TYR A 54 -15.14 0.60 -6.24
C TYR A 54 -15.05 2.09 -6.61
N LYS A 55 -15.84 2.90 -5.91
CA LYS A 55 -15.83 4.36 -6.10
C LYS A 55 -14.57 4.97 -5.50
N ILE A 56 -14.09 6.00 -6.18
CA ILE A 56 -13.01 6.86 -5.70
C ILE A 56 -13.51 8.29 -5.84
N TYR A 57 -13.51 9.02 -4.74
CA TYR A 57 -13.84 10.44 -4.71
C TYR A 57 -12.54 11.22 -4.82
N VAL A 58 -12.50 12.19 -5.73
CA VAL A 58 -11.34 13.05 -5.97
C VAL A 58 -11.81 14.49 -5.89
N SER A 59 -11.24 15.24 -4.96
CA SER A 59 -11.42 16.67 -4.83
C SER A 59 -10.06 17.37 -5.01
N SER A 60 -10.09 18.56 -5.61
CA SER A 60 -8.91 19.41 -5.66
C SER A 60 -8.63 19.94 -4.25
N SER A 61 -7.44 19.66 -3.72
CA SER A 61 -6.97 20.31 -2.50
C SER A 61 -6.49 21.71 -2.84
N GLU A 62 -6.63 22.66 -1.91
CA GLU A 62 -5.81 23.87 -1.96
C GLU A 62 -4.33 23.47 -2.06
N ALA A 63 -3.51 24.31 -2.70
CA ALA A 63 -2.09 24.01 -2.89
C ALA A 63 -1.48 23.63 -1.53
N PRO A 64 -0.99 22.39 -1.33
CA PRO A 64 -0.59 21.93 -0.01
C PRO A 64 0.51 22.86 0.50
N VAL A 65 0.23 23.64 1.54
CA VAL A 65 1.18 24.67 2.03
C VAL A 65 2.52 24.03 2.39
N GLN A 66 2.48 22.77 2.86
CA GLN A 66 3.64 21.93 3.14
C GLN A 66 4.57 21.74 1.93
N ASN A 67 4.05 21.79 0.69
CA ASN A 67 4.88 21.68 -0.52
C ASN A 67 5.79 22.89 -0.75
N PHE A 68 5.47 24.04 -0.14
CA PHE A 68 6.33 25.22 -0.19
C PHE A 68 7.46 25.16 0.85
N ILE A 69 7.39 24.22 1.80
CA ILE A 69 8.38 24.05 2.87
C ILE A 69 9.33 22.90 2.49
N LYS A 70 10.59 23.24 2.17
CA LYS A 70 11.59 22.31 1.61
C LYS A 70 11.94 21.10 2.49
N GLU A 71 11.66 21.17 3.79
CA GLU A 71 11.98 20.11 4.77
C GLU A 71 10.94 19.00 4.83
N PHE A 72 9.75 19.19 4.25
CA PHE A 72 8.68 18.21 4.27
C PHE A 72 8.63 17.39 2.99
N GLU A 73 8.18 16.14 3.12
CA GLU A 73 7.84 15.33 1.94
C GLU A 73 6.66 15.96 1.22
N MET A 74 6.82 16.22 -0.09
CA MET A 74 5.74 16.71 -0.95
C MET A 74 4.45 15.93 -0.70
N GLN A 75 3.34 16.61 -0.59
CA GLN A 75 1.98 16.07 -0.51
C GLN A 75 1.29 16.16 -1.88
N PRO A 76 0.34 15.27 -2.18
CA PRO A 76 -0.46 15.38 -3.39
C PRO A 76 -1.32 16.65 -3.36
N TYR A 77 -1.54 17.26 -4.54
CA TYR A 77 -2.44 18.41 -4.73
C TYR A 77 -3.92 18.01 -4.82
N GLU A 78 -4.22 16.72 -4.67
CA GLU A 78 -5.57 16.18 -4.73
C GLU A 78 -5.84 15.42 -3.43
N GLU A 79 -7.02 15.61 -2.89
CA GLU A 79 -7.59 14.73 -1.89
C GLU A 79 -8.28 13.57 -2.61
N ILE A 80 -7.96 12.36 -2.19
CA ILE A 80 -8.53 11.15 -2.75
C ILE A 80 -9.06 10.30 -1.62
N ILE A 81 -10.34 9.94 -1.71
CA ILE A 81 -11.03 9.09 -0.74
C ILE A 81 -11.43 7.80 -1.46
N GLY A 82 -10.93 6.67 -0.96
CA GLY A 82 -11.37 5.35 -1.37
C GLY A 82 -12.66 4.96 -0.65
N GLU A 83 -13.58 4.33 -1.38
CA GLU A 83 -14.84 3.83 -0.83
C GLU A 83 -14.62 2.84 0.31
N ARG A 84 -15.33 3.04 1.43
CA ARG A 84 -15.32 2.15 2.59
C ARG A 84 -15.54 0.67 2.24
N ALA A 85 -16.39 0.39 1.25
CA ALA A 85 -16.73 -0.96 0.83
C ALA A 85 -15.51 -1.82 0.46
N ILE A 86 -14.38 -1.22 0.10
CA ILE A 86 -13.11 -1.93 -0.12
C ILE A 86 -12.66 -2.64 1.17
N LEU A 87 -12.78 -1.99 2.33
CA LEU A 87 -12.44 -2.60 3.61
C LEU A 87 -13.36 -3.77 3.91
N ASP A 88 -14.66 -3.56 3.74
CA ASP A 88 -15.71 -4.54 4.07
C ASP A 88 -15.67 -5.78 3.16
N LYS A 89 -15.42 -5.61 1.85
CA LYS A 89 -15.50 -6.69 0.85
C LYS A 89 -14.17 -7.31 0.47
N GLU A 90 -13.05 -6.61 0.67
CA GLU A 90 -11.73 -7.10 0.25
C GLU A 90 -10.81 -7.35 1.46
N VAL A 91 -10.67 -6.36 2.35
CA VAL A 91 -9.68 -6.41 3.42
C VAL A 91 -10.11 -7.32 4.57
N PHE A 92 -11.34 -7.18 5.06
CA PHE A 92 -11.83 -8.00 6.17
C PHE A 92 -11.94 -9.50 5.79
N PRO A 93 -12.51 -9.86 4.63
CA PRO A 93 -12.53 -11.26 4.20
C PRO A 93 -11.14 -11.83 3.95
N LEU A 94 -10.17 -11.02 3.51
CA LEU A 94 -8.78 -11.46 3.42
C LEU A 94 -8.20 -11.81 4.78
N ASN A 95 -8.40 -10.96 5.80
CA ASN A 95 -7.90 -11.23 7.15
C ASN A 95 -8.53 -12.50 7.73
N GLU A 96 -9.82 -12.73 7.49
CA GLU A 96 -10.50 -13.97 7.88
C GLU A 96 -9.88 -15.20 7.21
N LYS A 97 -9.57 -15.13 5.90
CA LYS A 97 -8.88 -16.21 5.19
C LYS A 97 -7.45 -16.46 5.70
N VAL A 98 -6.71 -15.40 6.01
CA VAL A 98 -5.37 -15.52 6.59
C VAL A 98 -5.45 -16.24 7.94
N ARG A 99 -6.42 -15.87 8.79
CA ARG A 99 -6.68 -16.51 10.08
C ARG A 99 -7.09 -17.98 9.92
N SER A 100 -7.93 -18.29 8.95
CA SER A 100 -8.35 -19.69 8.72
C SER A 100 -7.20 -20.59 8.25
N VAL A 101 -6.23 -20.04 7.52
CA VAL A 101 -5.10 -20.81 6.96
C VAL A 101 -3.92 -20.91 7.93
N LEU A 102 -3.56 -19.80 8.59
CA LEU A 102 -2.35 -19.71 9.43
C LEU A 102 -2.64 -19.78 10.94
N GLY A 103 -3.93 -19.81 11.31
CA GLY A 103 -4.40 -19.92 12.68
C GLY A 103 -5.01 -18.63 13.21
N GLU A 104 -5.97 -18.79 14.13
CA GLU A 104 -6.81 -17.71 14.68
C GLU A 104 -6.03 -16.57 15.33
N ARG A 105 -4.79 -16.84 15.78
CA ARG A 105 -3.87 -15.88 16.40
C ARG A 105 -3.27 -14.89 15.40
N VAL A 106 -3.22 -15.23 14.12
CA VAL A 106 -2.60 -14.40 13.07
C VAL A 106 -3.59 -13.33 12.61
N ASN A 107 -3.55 -12.16 13.23
CA ASN A 107 -4.41 -11.03 12.86
C ASN A 107 -3.57 -9.87 12.33
N LEU A 108 -3.79 -9.47 11.08
CA LEU A 108 -2.98 -8.46 10.42
C LEU A 108 -2.99 -7.14 11.22
N ARG A 109 -1.80 -6.65 11.57
CA ARG A 109 -1.63 -5.39 12.29
C ARG A 109 -1.75 -4.22 11.31
N ILE A 110 -2.49 -3.19 11.67
CA ILE A 110 -2.57 -1.94 10.91
C ILE A 110 -1.28 -1.16 11.13
N ARG A 111 -0.64 -0.78 10.03
CA ARG A 111 0.60 0.02 10.02
C ARG A 111 0.38 1.42 9.44
N GLY A 112 -0.74 1.64 8.78
CA GLY A 112 -1.10 2.95 8.23
C GLY A 112 -2.49 2.92 7.62
N ILE A 113 -3.38 3.76 8.13
CA ILE A 113 -4.70 4.02 7.59
C ILE A 113 -5.12 5.43 7.99
N ARG A 114 -5.88 6.12 7.13
CA ARG A 114 -6.52 7.39 7.47
C ARG A 114 -7.99 7.31 7.09
N LEU A 115 -8.88 7.27 8.08
CA LEU A 115 -10.32 7.23 7.89
C LEU A 115 -10.87 8.65 7.76
N CYS A 116 -11.88 8.82 6.91
CA CYS A 116 -12.66 10.06 6.79
C CYS A 116 -13.96 9.90 7.57
N PHE A 117 -14.13 10.68 8.64
CA PHE A 117 -15.27 10.62 9.55
C PHE A 117 -16.12 11.89 9.41
N GLY A 118 -17.36 11.76 8.96
CA GLY A 118 -18.28 12.89 8.72
C GLY A 118 -19.16 12.71 7.49
N ARG A 119 -19.35 13.80 6.74
CA ARG A 119 -20.11 13.90 5.48
C ARG A 119 -19.17 14.28 4.33
N GLU A 120 -19.59 14.07 3.09
CA GLU A 120 -18.73 14.33 1.91
C GLU A 120 -18.13 15.74 1.89
N ASP A 121 -18.90 16.76 2.30
CA ASP A 121 -18.46 18.16 2.33
C ASP A 121 -17.86 18.62 3.66
N ASP A 122 -17.94 17.80 4.72
CA ASP A 122 -17.50 18.14 6.07
C ASP A 122 -17.10 16.87 6.83
N TYR A 123 -15.81 16.58 6.83
CA TYR A 123 -15.24 15.43 7.50
C TYR A 123 -13.94 15.77 8.20
N ILE A 124 -13.70 15.06 9.30
CA ILE A 124 -12.39 15.01 9.96
C ILE A 124 -11.67 13.73 9.57
N THR A 125 -10.35 13.72 9.70
CA THR A 125 -9.57 12.50 9.50
C THR A 125 -9.11 11.94 10.83
N ILE A 126 -9.16 10.61 10.93
CA ILE A 126 -8.70 9.84 12.09
C ILE A 126 -7.70 8.82 11.55
N ASP A 127 -6.50 8.76 12.12
CA ASP A 127 -5.48 7.81 11.69
C ASP A 127 -5.27 6.65 12.66
N GLU A 128 -4.36 5.72 12.34
CA GLU A 128 -4.10 4.56 13.19
C GLU A 128 -3.67 4.92 14.62
N ARG A 129 -3.03 6.07 14.84
CA ARG A 129 -2.59 6.51 16.16
C ARG A 129 -3.75 7.01 16.99
N ASP A 130 -4.69 7.71 16.36
CA ASP A 130 -5.92 8.16 17.01
C ASP A 130 -6.79 6.97 17.45
N LEU A 131 -6.83 5.90 16.63
CA LEU A 131 -7.48 4.64 16.99
C LEU A 131 -6.80 3.99 18.21
N GLU A 132 -5.46 3.89 18.21
CA GLU A 132 -4.69 3.35 19.34
C GLU A 132 -4.90 4.17 20.61
N ASN A 133 -4.88 5.50 20.53
CA ASN A 133 -5.15 6.41 21.66
C ASN A 133 -6.57 6.22 22.23
N SER A 134 -7.51 5.85 21.36
CA SER A 134 -8.90 5.52 21.73
C SER A 134 -9.06 4.07 22.22
N LYS A 135 -7.96 3.37 22.51
CA LYS A 135 -7.91 1.97 22.98
C LYS A 135 -8.49 0.95 21.98
N ILE A 136 -8.51 1.29 20.69
CA ILE A 136 -8.90 0.35 19.63
C ILE A 136 -7.67 -0.48 19.29
N SER A 137 -7.84 -1.81 19.22
CA SER A 137 -6.76 -2.71 18.81
C SER A 137 -6.22 -2.31 17.43
N PRO A 138 -4.90 -2.12 17.25
CA PRO A 138 -4.29 -1.75 15.97
C PRO A 138 -4.22 -2.93 15.00
N SER A 139 -5.35 -3.61 14.80
CA SER A 139 -5.49 -4.79 13.98
C SER A 139 -6.66 -4.65 13.03
N ILE A 140 -6.67 -5.44 11.96
CA ILE A 140 -7.79 -5.45 11.00
C ILE A 140 -9.11 -5.80 11.71
N GLN A 141 -9.08 -6.70 12.70
CA GLN A 141 -10.25 -7.01 13.52
C GLN A 141 -10.72 -5.81 14.35
N GLY A 142 -9.81 -5.11 15.03
CA GLY A 142 -10.16 -3.91 15.81
C GLY A 142 -10.75 -2.79 14.93
N LEU A 143 -10.20 -2.60 13.73
CA LEU A 143 -10.77 -1.68 12.75
C LEU A 143 -12.16 -2.12 12.29
N LYS A 144 -12.37 -3.41 12.03
CA LYS A 144 -13.70 -3.95 11.67
C LYS A 144 -14.72 -3.62 12.75
N GLU A 145 -14.41 -3.88 14.02
CA GLU A 145 -15.28 -3.58 15.16
C GLU A 145 -15.57 -2.08 15.30
N PHE A 146 -14.55 -1.23 15.11
CA PHE A 146 -14.72 0.21 15.09
C PHE A 146 -15.65 0.68 13.97
N LEU A 147 -15.47 0.19 12.75
CA LEU A 147 -16.30 0.55 11.59
C LEU A 147 -17.74 0.04 11.70
N LEU A 148 -17.95 -1.12 12.36
CA LEU A 148 -19.28 -1.64 12.65
C LEU A 148 -20.00 -0.78 13.68
N SER A 149 -19.27 -0.27 14.67
CA SER A 149 -19.82 0.64 15.69
C SER A 149 -20.13 2.03 15.13
N ASN A 150 -19.47 2.44 14.03
CA ASN A 150 -19.56 3.77 13.44
C ASN A 150 -20.02 3.75 11.98
N GLN A 151 -20.96 2.87 11.63
CA GLN A 151 -21.33 2.59 10.23
C GLN A 151 -21.67 3.82 9.40
N ARG A 152 -22.44 4.75 9.97
CA ARG A 152 -22.98 5.92 9.27
C ARG A 152 -22.02 7.11 9.24
N SER A 153 -20.94 7.05 10.00
CA SER A 153 -20.05 8.20 10.20
C SER A 153 -18.76 8.09 9.39
N VAL A 154 -18.39 6.89 8.94
CA VAL A 154 -17.17 6.68 8.14
C VAL A 154 -17.50 6.67 6.66
N LEU A 155 -17.07 7.70 5.95
CA LEU A 155 -17.25 7.86 4.50
C LEU A 155 -16.38 6.91 3.71
N GLY A 156 -15.14 6.75 4.15
CA GLY A 156 -14.10 6.06 3.42
C GLY A 156 -12.75 6.25 4.07
N PHE A 157 -11.70 6.11 3.28
CA PHE A 157 -10.32 6.26 3.75
C PHE A 157 -9.47 6.98 2.71
N ALA A 158 -8.62 7.88 3.19
CA ALA A 158 -7.81 8.77 2.38
C ALA A 158 -6.35 8.29 2.30
N VAL A 159 -5.55 9.03 1.52
CA VAL A 159 -4.10 8.81 1.44
C VAL A 159 -3.47 9.00 2.82
N ARG A 160 -2.82 7.94 3.33
CA ARG A 160 -2.08 7.96 4.59
C ARG A 160 -0.63 8.41 4.39
N HIS A 161 0.01 7.90 3.33
CA HIS A 161 1.38 8.23 2.98
C HIS A 161 1.54 8.41 1.48
N PHE A 162 2.24 9.46 1.09
CA PHE A 162 2.69 9.63 -0.28
C PHE A 162 4.18 9.25 -0.40
N LYS A 163 4.55 8.55 -1.47
CA LYS A 163 5.93 8.17 -1.78
C LYS A 163 6.37 8.89 -3.05
N PRO A 164 6.94 10.11 -2.95
CA PRO A 164 7.24 10.96 -4.11
C PRO A 164 8.09 10.27 -5.17
N LYS A 165 9.16 9.57 -4.75
CA LYS A 165 10.09 8.87 -5.67
C LYS A 165 9.42 7.85 -6.58
N LYS A 166 8.33 7.22 -6.12
CA LYS A 166 7.58 6.20 -6.86
C LYS A 166 6.23 6.72 -7.36
N GLY A 167 5.87 7.95 -7.00
CA GLY A 167 4.53 8.49 -7.20
C GLY A 167 3.42 7.70 -6.52
N ASN A 168 3.68 6.88 -5.50
CA ASN A 168 2.64 6.02 -4.92
C ASN A 168 1.91 6.71 -3.78
N MET A 169 0.58 6.78 -3.86
CA MET A 169 -0.33 7.17 -2.80
C MET A 169 -0.80 5.91 -2.07
N VAL A 170 -0.37 5.73 -0.82
CA VAL A 170 -0.70 4.58 0.01
C VAL A 170 -1.87 4.93 0.92
N PHE A 171 -2.95 4.17 0.80
CA PHE A 171 -4.20 4.36 1.53
C PHE A 171 -4.28 3.45 2.75
N LEU A 172 -3.90 2.18 2.56
CA LEU A 172 -3.84 1.19 3.63
C LEU A 172 -2.49 0.46 3.59
N LYS A 173 -1.93 0.23 4.77
CA LYS A 173 -0.84 -0.72 4.98
C LYS A 173 -1.14 -1.53 6.23
N CYS A 174 -1.20 -2.85 6.08
CA CYS A 174 -1.23 -3.77 7.21
C CYS A 174 -0.30 -4.96 6.95
N GLY A 175 0.02 -5.70 8.00
CA GLY A 175 0.87 -6.88 7.86
C GLY A 175 1.08 -7.63 9.16
N TYR A 176 1.74 -8.76 9.05
CA TYR A 176 2.15 -9.61 10.15
C TYR A 176 3.55 -10.15 9.82
N ASP A 177 4.48 -9.97 10.74
CA ASP A 177 5.85 -10.50 10.60
C ASP A 177 5.91 -11.86 11.29
N GLU A 178 6.60 -12.81 10.67
CA GLU A 178 6.81 -14.17 11.18
C GLU A 178 5.51 -14.85 11.67
N PRO A 179 4.44 -14.92 10.83
CA PRO A 179 3.20 -15.60 11.22
C PRO A 179 3.41 -17.09 11.56
N VAL A 180 4.35 -17.75 10.86
CA VAL A 180 4.81 -19.12 11.09
C VAL A 180 6.30 -19.21 10.69
N SER A 181 7.01 -20.27 11.10
CA SER A 181 8.45 -20.44 10.86
C SER A 181 8.87 -20.33 9.39
N GLU A 182 8.00 -20.75 8.48
CA GLU A 182 8.25 -20.79 7.04
C GLU A 182 7.91 -19.47 6.34
N ILE A 183 7.15 -18.59 6.98
CA ILE A 183 6.68 -17.34 6.37
C ILE A 183 7.32 -16.18 7.11
N LYS A 184 8.22 -15.45 6.44
CA LYS A 184 8.87 -14.25 7.00
C LYS A 184 7.89 -13.11 7.23
N SER A 185 6.98 -12.86 6.29
CA SER A 185 5.95 -11.82 6.48
C SER A 185 4.79 -11.93 5.50
N ILE A 186 3.66 -11.37 5.93
CA ILE A 186 2.49 -11.08 5.10
C ILE A 186 2.26 -9.58 5.15
N ASN A 187 2.26 -8.91 4.01
CA ASN A 187 1.98 -7.49 3.90
C ASN A 187 0.83 -7.26 2.93
N VAL A 188 -0.13 -6.45 3.34
CA VAL A 188 -1.25 -6.04 2.49
C VAL A 188 -1.22 -4.53 2.36
N GLN A 189 -1.29 -4.04 1.12
CA GLN A 189 -1.27 -2.62 0.82
C GLN A 189 -2.36 -2.25 -0.18
N ILE A 190 -3.03 -1.12 0.06
CA ILE A 190 -3.88 -0.49 -0.95
C ILE A 190 -3.19 0.80 -1.37
N LEU A 191 -2.93 0.94 -2.66
CA LEU A 191 -2.28 2.12 -3.20
C LEU A 191 -2.79 2.47 -4.60
N ALA A 192 -2.57 3.73 -4.98
CA ALA A 192 -2.66 4.21 -6.36
C ALA A 192 -1.30 4.78 -6.78
N SER A 193 -0.97 4.74 -8.07
CA SER A 193 0.28 5.30 -8.59
C SER A 193 0.02 6.53 -9.46
N LEU A 194 0.58 7.67 -9.05
CA LEU A 194 0.62 8.90 -9.83
C LEU A 194 1.54 8.79 -11.06
N GLN A 195 2.52 7.88 -11.08
CA GLN A 195 3.37 7.69 -12.28
C GLN A 195 2.56 7.12 -13.46
N GLN A 196 1.46 6.40 -13.19
CA GLN A 196 0.47 6.06 -14.22
C GLN A 196 -0.24 7.30 -14.80
N ARG A 197 -0.16 8.46 -14.13
CA ARG A 197 -0.65 9.77 -14.62
C ARG A 197 0.40 10.52 -15.45
N GLY A 198 1.69 10.20 -15.32
CA GLY A 198 2.82 10.96 -15.90
C GLY A 198 2.96 10.88 -17.42
N PHE A 199 2.30 9.94 -18.09
CA PHE A 199 2.16 9.91 -19.56
C PHE A 199 0.85 10.54 -20.06
N TYR A 200 -0.07 10.94 -19.16
CA TYR A 200 -1.48 11.21 -19.46
C TYR A 200 -2.01 12.49 -18.81
N MET A 201 -1.19 13.55 -18.69
CA MET A 201 -1.63 14.89 -18.29
C MET A 201 -2.47 15.61 -19.37
N GLN A 202 -3.46 14.92 -19.96
CA GLN A 202 -4.48 15.51 -20.83
C GLN A 202 -5.82 15.50 -20.09
N LYS A 203 -6.19 16.67 -19.55
CA LYS A 203 -7.50 17.25 -19.14
C LYS A 203 -8.69 16.40 -18.65
N HIS A 204 -8.75 15.09 -18.86
CA HIS A 204 -9.92 14.24 -18.60
C HIS A 204 -9.55 12.82 -18.21
N ASN A 205 -8.84 12.58 -17.09
CA ASN A 205 -8.69 11.20 -16.61
C ASN A 205 -8.83 11.05 -15.09
N LYS A 206 -9.82 10.23 -14.74
CA LYS A 206 -10.04 9.64 -13.42
C LYS A 206 -8.79 8.87 -12.97
N PRO A 207 -8.49 8.77 -11.67
CA PRO A 207 -7.40 7.92 -11.19
C PRO A 207 -7.54 6.50 -11.78
N TYR A 208 -6.51 6.01 -12.48
CA TYR A 208 -6.41 4.59 -12.74
C TYR A 208 -6.42 3.90 -11.37
N GLY A 209 -7.48 3.12 -11.14
CA GLY A 209 -8.05 2.88 -9.82
C GLY A 209 -7.13 2.27 -8.76
N LEU A 210 -7.66 2.17 -7.54
CA LEU A 210 -6.94 1.58 -6.41
C LEU A 210 -6.51 0.15 -6.72
N GLN A 211 -5.34 -0.23 -6.22
CA GLN A 211 -4.79 -1.56 -6.36
C GLN A 211 -4.48 -2.11 -4.98
N MET A 212 -4.95 -3.33 -4.73
CA MET A 212 -4.62 -4.10 -3.54
C MET A 212 -3.47 -5.05 -3.87
N PHE A 213 -2.44 -5.04 -3.03
CA PHE A 213 -1.31 -5.92 -3.10
C PHE A 213 -1.26 -6.77 -1.84
N ILE A 214 -1.15 -8.08 -2.02
CA ILE A 214 -0.86 -9.05 -0.96
C ILE A 214 0.53 -9.60 -1.27
N VAL A 215 1.47 -9.34 -0.37
CA VAL A 215 2.88 -9.71 -0.52
C VAL A 215 3.23 -10.68 0.59
N LEU A 216 3.49 -11.92 0.22
CA LEU A 216 3.96 -12.98 1.09
C LEU A 216 5.46 -13.18 0.83
N THR A 217 6.26 -13.13 1.89
CA THR A 217 7.70 -13.43 1.80
C THR A 217 7.99 -14.69 2.60
N VAL A 218 8.67 -15.63 1.95
CA VAL A 218 9.13 -16.92 2.46
C VAL A 218 10.65 -16.89 2.51
#